data_AF-A0A5C9CGM1-F1
#
_entry.id   AF-A0A5C9CGM1-F1
#
_cell.length_a   1.000
_cell.length_b   1.000
_cell.length_c   1.000
_cell.angle_alpha   90.00
_cell.angle_beta   90.00
_cell.angle_gamma   90.00
#
_symmetry.space_group_name_H-M   'P 1'
#
loop_
_entity.id
_entity.type
_entity.pdbx_description
1 polymer ?
#
loop_
_entity_poly.entity_id
_entity_poly.type
_entity_poly.pdbx_seq_one_letter_code
_entity_poly.pdbx_strand_id
1 'polypeptide(L)'
;MKKTCAFLFLFAWLTLFPSVAAAVPACNHNFGSDLLNAVADRQYDDVLTLLAQPMSKEDRQTTLANALMLTLSGRSTSCAKTSHDVELFRILIKSGANVNTHVRINATETTFLMRAAQDGDTQMASAALATDAKINETTRNSTALIEATRSGNPKMVELLLNSGAD
;
A
#
# COMPACT_ATOMS: atom_id res chain seq x y z
N MET A 1 -15.94 4.00 28.66
CA MET A 1 -17.31 3.46 28.52
C MET A 1 -17.22 2.14 27.79
N LYS A 2 -17.86 1.12 28.36
CA LYS A 2 -17.68 -0.32 28.07
C LYS A 2 -18.31 -0.71 26.72
N LYS A 3 -17.70 -1.62 25.97
CA LYS A 3 -18.43 -2.54 25.08
C LYS A 3 -17.92 -3.96 25.31
N THR A 4 -18.74 -4.72 26.02
CA THR A 4 -18.72 -6.17 26.20
C THR A 4 -19.01 -6.86 24.86
N CYS A 5 -18.26 -7.90 24.51
CA CYS A 5 -18.69 -8.93 23.56
C CYS A 5 -18.63 -10.28 24.25
N ALA A 6 -19.80 -10.76 24.65
CA ALA A 6 -20.06 -12.14 24.96
C ALA A 6 -20.52 -12.82 23.67
N PHE A 7 -19.83 -13.88 23.25
CA PHE A 7 -20.42 -14.93 22.41
C PHE A 7 -19.89 -16.27 22.89
N LEU A 8 -20.68 -16.88 23.78
CA LEU A 8 -20.67 -18.32 24.04
C LEU A 8 -21.46 -18.99 22.92
N PHE A 9 -20.83 -19.88 22.16
CA PHE A 9 -21.51 -21.08 21.69
C PHE A 9 -20.52 -22.25 21.76
N LEU A 10 -20.92 -23.23 22.57
CA LEU A 10 -20.22 -24.47 22.88
C LEU A 10 -20.84 -25.59 22.02
N PHE A 11 -20.02 -26.64 21.81
CA PHE A 11 -20.29 -27.95 21.18
C PHE A 11 -20.30 -27.99 19.65
N ALA A 12 -19.75 -28.98 18.95
CA ALA A 12 -18.79 -30.06 19.18
C ALA A 12 -18.69 -30.79 17.83
N TRP A 13 -17.50 -31.16 17.34
CA TRP A 13 -17.17 -32.49 16.79
C TRP A 13 -15.77 -32.51 16.18
N LEU A 14 -15.15 -33.66 16.39
CA LEU A 14 -13.74 -34.00 16.24
C LEU A 14 -13.42 -34.32 14.76
N THR A 15 -12.50 -33.59 14.12
CA THR A 15 -11.65 -34.16 13.07
C THR A 15 -10.27 -33.52 13.09
N LEU A 16 -9.26 -34.39 13.24
CA LEU A 16 -7.83 -34.16 13.12
C LEU A 16 -7.44 -33.06 12.12
N PHE A 17 -6.78 -32.02 12.62
CA PHE A 17 -5.76 -31.29 11.87
C PHE A 17 -4.50 -31.22 12.74
N PRO A 18 -3.36 -31.78 12.33
CA PRO A 18 -2.12 -31.57 13.06
C PRO A 18 -1.65 -30.13 12.81
N SER A 19 -1.85 -29.29 13.82
CA SER A 19 -0.85 -28.37 14.38
C SER A 19 0.19 -27.80 13.40
N VAL A 20 -0.18 -26.70 12.72
CA VAL A 20 0.60 -25.43 12.74
C VAL A 20 -0.38 -24.26 12.62
N ALA A 21 -1.35 -24.18 13.53
CA ALA A 21 -1.93 -22.88 13.84
C ALA A 21 -0.93 -22.20 14.76
N ALA A 22 0.05 -21.50 14.19
CA ALA A 22 0.77 -20.50 14.94
C ALA A 22 -0.30 -19.59 15.52
N ALA A 23 -0.51 -19.72 16.84
CA ALA A 23 -1.36 -18.84 17.59
C ALA A 23 -0.75 -17.44 17.46
N VAL A 24 -1.21 -16.68 16.47
CA VAL A 24 -0.98 -15.25 16.44
C VAL A 24 -1.58 -14.75 17.75
N PRO A 25 -0.77 -14.20 18.67
CA PRO A 25 -1.27 -13.78 19.96
C PRO A 25 -2.39 -12.79 19.70
N ALA A 26 -3.55 -13.02 20.31
CA ALA A 26 -4.62 -12.02 20.37
C ALA A 26 -4.17 -10.87 21.27
N CYS A 27 -3.17 -10.10 20.84
CA CYS A 27 -2.57 -9.00 21.57
C CYS A 27 -2.94 -7.71 20.87
N ASN A 28 -4.13 -7.15 21.16
CA ASN A 28 -4.48 -5.75 20.88
C ASN A 28 -3.86 -5.20 19.56
N HIS A 29 -4.06 -5.94 18.47
CA HIS A 29 -3.36 -5.70 17.22
C HIS A 29 -4.14 -4.66 16.43
N ASN A 30 -3.60 -3.45 16.34
CA ASN A 30 -4.05 -2.51 15.33
C ASN A 30 -3.51 -3.03 14.00
N PHE A 31 -4.33 -3.84 13.31
CA PHE A 31 -4.05 -4.36 11.97
C PHE A 31 -3.38 -3.32 11.07
N GLY A 32 -3.84 -2.06 11.18
CA GLY A 32 -3.26 -0.93 10.49
C GLY A 32 -1.75 -0.80 10.71
N SER A 33 -1.31 -0.73 11.96
CA SER A 33 0.11 -0.64 12.28
C SER A 33 0.87 -1.92 11.94
N ASP A 34 0.27 -3.10 12.11
CA ASP A 34 0.96 -4.37 11.86
C ASP A 34 1.24 -4.57 10.37
N LEU A 35 0.25 -4.28 9.51
CA LEU A 35 0.42 -4.33 8.07
C LEU A 35 1.44 -3.28 7.60
N LEU A 36 1.37 -2.06 8.14
CA LEU A 36 2.33 -1.01 7.78
C LEU A 36 3.76 -1.38 8.21
N ASN A 37 3.95 -1.99 9.38
CA ASN A 37 5.25 -2.47 9.83
C ASN A 37 5.75 -3.63 8.95
N ALA A 38 4.92 -4.63 8.67
CA ALA A 38 5.29 -5.76 7.81
C ALA A 38 5.69 -5.31 6.40
N VAL A 39 4.98 -4.33 5.83
CA VAL A 39 5.34 -3.72 4.53
C VAL A 39 6.64 -2.92 4.63
N ALA A 40 6.83 -2.13 5.69
CA ALA A 40 8.06 -1.37 5.90
C ALA A 40 9.29 -2.28 6.07
N ASP A 41 9.12 -3.42 6.74
CA ASP A 41 10.15 -4.43 6.99
C ASP A 41 10.29 -5.45 5.86
N ARG A 42 9.45 -5.35 4.81
CA ARG A 42 9.42 -6.24 3.63
C ARG A 42 9.19 -7.72 4.00
N GLN A 43 8.40 -7.96 5.02
CA GLN A 43 8.00 -9.30 5.46
C GLN A 43 6.83 -9.82 4.62
N TYR A 44 7.11 -10.42 3.46
CA TYR A 44 6.08 -10.87 2.51
C TYR A 44 5.09 -11.86 3.12
N ASP A 45 5.58 -12.82 3.90
CA ASP A 45 4.74 -13.86 4.51
C ASP A 45 3.76 -13.27 5.52
N ASP A 46 4.21 -12.30 6.30
CA ASP A 46 3.38 -11.58 7.28
C ASP A 46 2.36 -10.69 6.57
N VAL A 47 2.77 -10.00 5.49
CA VAL A 47 1.85 -9.20 4.67
C VAL A 47 0.73 -10.08 4.11
N LEU A 48 1.03 -11.23 3.52
CA LEU A 48 0.02 -12.14 2.97
C LEU A 48 -0.91 -12.68 4.06
N THR A 49 -0.35 -13.05 5.21
CA THR A 49 -1.10 -13.56 6.36
C THR A 49 -2.05 -12.50 6.92
N LEU A 50 -1.61 -11.25 7.01
CA LEU A 50 -2.42 -10.12 7.45
C LEU A 50 -3.53 -9.83 6.43
N LEU A 51 -3.21 -9.76 5.13
CA LEU A 51 -4.19 -9.47 4.08
C LEU A 51 -5.32 -10.52 3.98
N ALA A 52 -5.09 -11.74 4.45
CA ALA A 52 -6.10 -12.81 4.51
C ALA A 52 -7.16 -12.59 5.61
N GLN A 53 -6.95 -11.68 6.56
CA GLN A 53 -7.87 -11.46 7.68
C GLN A 53 -9.10 -10.62 7.27
N PRO A 54 -10.31 -10.92 7.79
CA PRO A 54 -11.51 -10.11 7.56
C PRO A 54 -11.43 -8.78 8.32
N MET A 55 -11.81 -7.66 7.67
CA MET A 55 -11.70 -6.31 8.25
C MET A 55 -12.91 -5.43 7.93
N SER A 56 -13.09 -4.34 8.69
CA SER A 56 -13.98 -3.23 8.34
C SER A 56 -13.56 -2.62 6.99
N LYS A 57 -14.54 -2.34 6.12
CA LYS A 57 -14.27 -1.82 4.77
C LYS A 57 -13.58 -0.45 4.78
N GLU A 58 -13.89 0.38 5.77
CA GLU A 58 -13.45 1.78 5.86
C GLU A 58 -11.97 1.90 6.26
N ASP A 59 -11.55 1.20 7.31
CA ASP A 59 -10.14 1.20 7.75
C ASP A 59 -9.24 0.42 6.78
N ARG A 60 -9.81 -0.57 6.07
CA ARG A 60 -9.09 -1.38 5.09
C ARG A 60 -8.49 -0.53 3.99
N GLN A 61 -9.29 0.32 3.35
CA GLN A 61 -8.80 1.08 2.20
C GLN A 61 -7.71 2.08 2.59
N THR A 62 -7.92 2.81 3.68
CA THR A 62 -6.93 3.79 4.18
C THR A 62 -5.62 3.12 4.56
N THR A 63 -5.69 1.97 5.25
CA THR A 63 -4.49 1.20 5.61
C THR A 63 -3.77 0.69 4.37
N LEU A 64 -4.50 0.10 3.41
CA LEU A 64 -3.93 -0.39 2.17
C LEU A 64 -3.29 0.71 1.32
N ALA A 65 -3.91 1.88 1.25
CA ALA A 65 -3.35 3.04 0.56
C ALA A 65 -2.07 3.54 1.23
N ASN A 66 -2.04 3.61 2.56
CA ASN A 66 -0.82 3.95 3.31
C ASN A 66 0.28 2.90 3.10
N ALA A 67 -0.06 1.62 3.13
CA ALA A 67 0.85 0.52 2.84
C ALA A 67 1.40 0.60 1.41
N LEU A 68 0.54 0.95 0.44
CA LEU A 68 0.95 1.19 -0.94
C LEU A 68 2.04 2.27 -1.00
N MET A 69 1.87 3.40 -0.29
CA MET A 69 2.87 4.48 -0.25
C MET A 69 4.22 4.05 0.36
N LEU A 70 4.23 3.10 1.30
CA LEU A 70 5.48 2.57 1.86
C LEU A 70 6.30 1.80 0.83
N THR A 71 5.66 1.26 -0.21
CA THR A 71 6.38 0.63 -1.34
C THR A 71 7.19 1.64 -2.14
N LEU A 72 6.97 2.95 -2.02
CA LEU A 72 7.83 4.00 -2.63
C LEU A 72 9.01 4.36 -1.73
N SER A 73 8.80 4.33 -0.40
CA SER A 73 9.72 4.82 0.64
C SER A 73 10.95 3.93 0.90
N GLY A 74 11.45 3.22 -0.11
CA GLY A 74 12.67 2.42 0.01
C GLY A 74 13.86 3.31 0.39
N ARG A 75 14.21 3.33 1.68
CA ARG A 75 15.44 3.92 2.21
C ARG A 75 16.63 3.22 1.55
N SER A 76 17.11 3.73 0.43
CA SER A 76 18.53 3.93 0.16
C SER A 76 18.71 4.50 -1.24
N THR A 77 19.23 5.72 -1.27
CA THR A 77 19.98 6.26 -2.40
C THR A 77 20.90 5.20 -3.01
N SER A 78 20.75 4.93 -4.31
CA SER A 78 21.63 4.14 -5.20
C SER A 78 21.28 2.68 -5.54
N CYS A 79 20.38 1.98 -4.85
CA CYS A 79 19.94 0.65 -5.31
C CYS A 79 18.66 0.75 -6.15
N ALA A 80 18.72 0.19 -7.36
CA ALA A 80 17.56 0.04 -8.23
C ALA A 80 16.41 -0.59 -7.45
N LYS A 81 15.21 -0.04 -7.62
CA LYS A 81 13.99 -0.57 -7.03
C LYS A 81 13.88 -2.06 -7.38
N THR A 82 13.76 -2.90 -6.36
CA THR A 82 13.86 -4.35 -6.57
C THR A 82 12.56 -4.88 -7.15
N SER A 83 12.63 -5.99 -7.88
CA SER A 83 11.45 -6.75 -8.33
C SER A 83 10.45 -7.00 -7.19
N HIS A 84 10.93 -7.09 -5.96
CA HIS A 84 10.13 -7.35 -4.78
C HIS A 84 9.22 -6.17 -4.38
N ASP A 85 9.63 -4.92 -4.58
CA ASP A 85 8.78 -3.75 -4.30
C ASP A 85 7.59 -3.67 -5.27
N VAL A 86 7.87 -3.95 -6.54
CA VAL A 86 6.85 -4.02 -7.59
C VAL A 86 5.89 -5.17 -7.31
N GLU A 87 6.38 -6.31 -6.83
CA GLU A 87 5.53 -7.43 -6.46
C GLU A 87 4.67 -7.12 -5.24
N LEU A 88 5.22 -6.45 -4.22
CA LEU A 88 4.46 -6.00 -3.06
C LEU A 88 3.36 -5.01 -3.45
N PHE A 89 3.68 -4.06 -4.33
CA PHE A 89 2.70 -3.15 -4.92
C PHE A 89 1.57 -3.93 -5.60
N ARG A 90 1.90 -4.92 -6.44
CA ARG A 90 0.90 -5.75 -7.11
C ARG A 90 0.03 -6.56 -6.16
N ILE A 91 0.61 -7.10 -5.09
CA ILE A 91 -0.13 -7.82 -4.04
C ILE A 91 -1.14 -6.86 -3.39
N LEU A 92 -0.72 -5.67 -2.99
CA LEU A 92 -1.60 -4.68 -2.36
C LEU A 92 -2.74 -4.25 -3.29
N ILE A 93 -2.47 -4.00 -4.56
CA ILE A 93 -3.51 -3.69 -5.57
C ILE A 93 -4.50 -4.87 -5.70
N LYS A 94 -4.01 -6.11 -5.81
CA LYS A 94 -4.87 -7.31 -5.88
C LYS A 94 -5.72 -7.52 -4.62
N SER A 95 -5.22 -7.10 -3.46
CA SER A 95 -5.96 -7.11 -2.20
C SER A 95 -6.98 -5.97 -2.07
N GLY A 96 -7.14 -5.15 -3.11
CA GLY A 96 -8.16 -4.12 -3.21
C GLY A 96 -7.66 -2.71 -2.91
N ALA A 97 -6.34 -2.48 -2.81
CA ALA A 97 -5.81 -1.14 -2.65
C ALA A 97 -6.15 -0.28 -3.88
N ASN A 98 -6.95 0.77 -3.71
CA ASN A 98 -7.13 1.80 -4.73
C ASN A 98 -5.88 2.71 -4.84
N VAL A 99 -5.20 2.63 -5.99
CA VAL A 99 -4.00 3.42 -6.34
C VAL A 99 -4.26 4.94 -6.40
N ASN A 100 -5.50 5.35 -6.66
CA ASN A 100 -5.91 6.75 -6.75
C ASN A 100 -6.33 7.35 -5.40
N THR A 101 -6.16 6.60 -4.30
CA THR A 101 -6.50 7.11 -2.97
C THR A 101 -5.60 8.31 -2.65
N HIS A 102 -6.23 9.42 -2.26
CA HIS A 102 -5.54 10.56 -1.69
C HIS A 102 -5.11 10.22 -0.27
N VAL A 103 -3.80 10.10 -0.07
CA VAL A 103 -3.20 9.88 1.24
C VAL A 103 -2.66 11.21 1.75
N ARG A 104 -2.92 11.50 3.02
CA ARG A 104 -2.32 12.65 3.70
C ARG A 104 -0.94 12.27 4.22
N ILE A 105 0.09 12.81 3.60
CA ILE A 105 1.48 12.74 4.08
C ILE A 105 1.85 14.13 4.58
N ASN A 106 2.16 14.25 5.87
CA ASN A 106 2.32 15.54 6.55
C ASN A 106 1.06 16.43 6.41
N ALA A 107 1.24 17.67 5.92
CA ALA A 107 0.15 18.63 5.70
C ALA A 107 -0.38 18.65 4.26
N THR A 108 0.00 17.67 3.43
CA THR A 108 -0.33 17.61 2.00
C THR A 108 -1.00 16.30 1.63
N GLU A 109 -2.01 16.37 0.78
CA GLU A 109 -2.58 15.20 0.12
C GLU A 109 -1.74 14.85 -1.11
N THR A 110 -1.59 13.56 -1.37
CA THR A 110 -0.87 13.04 -2.53
C THR A 110 -1.46 11.70 -2.96
N THR A 111 -1.35 11.39 -4.24
CA THR A 111 -1.67 10.07 -4.80
C THR A 111 -0.39 9.27 -5.01
N PHE A 112 -0.52 7.96 -5.23
CA PHE A 112 0.64 7.10 -5.41
C PHE A 112 1.51 7.58 -6.58
N LEU A 113 0.88 7.95 -7.70
CA LEU A 113 1.58 8.42 -8.89
C LEU A 113 2.30 9.76 -8.66
N MET A 114 1.69 10.70 -7.93
CA MET A 114 2.35 11.96 -7.55
C MET A 114 3.59 11.73 -6.70
N ARG A 115 3.50 10.85 -5.70
CA ARG A 115 4.63 10.53 -4.85
C ARG A 115 5.74 9.82 -5.63
N ALA A 116 5.40 8.88 -6.51
CA ALA A 116 6.36 8.22 -7.38
C ALA A 116 7.06 9.21 -8.33
N ALA A 117 6.31 10.18 -8.87
CA ALA A 117 6.83 11.25 -9.71
C ALA A 117 7.80 12.19 -8.95
N GLN A 118 7.44 12.54 -7.71
CA GLN A 118 8.26 13.34 -6.80
C GLN A 118 9.58 12.63 -6.45
N ASP A 119 9.53 11.33 -6.21
CA ASP A 119 10.71 10.51 -5.92
C ASP A 119 11.51 10.17 -7.20
N GLY A 120 10.96 10.45 -8.38
CA GLY A 120 11.57 10.10 -9.67
C GLY A 120 11.59 8.59 -9.95
N ASP A 121 10.78 7.79 -9.25
CA ASP A 121 10.73 6.34 -9.37
C ASP A 121 9.95 5.90 -10.61
N THR A 122 10.62 5.94 -11.76
CA THR A 122 10.03 5.56 -13.05
C THR A 122 9.52 4.11 -13.09
N GLN A 123 10.09 3.21 -12.28
CA GLN A 123 9.66 1.81 -12.26
C GLN A 123 8.31 1.67 -11.54
N MET A 124 8.16 2.27 -10.36
CA MET A 124 6.88 2.24 -9.64
C MET A 124 5.82 3.10 -10.34
N ALA A 125 6.19 4.21 -10.98
CA ALA A 125 5.29 4.97 -11.82
C ALA A 125 4.77 4.13 -13.01
N SER A 126 5.65 3.39 -13.69
CA SER A 126 5.25 2.44 -14.74
C SER A 126 4.30 1.37 -14.19
N ALA A 127 4.61 0.80 -13.03
CA ALA A 127 3.77 -0.20 -12.38
C ALA A 127 2.38 0.34 -12.03
N ALA A 128 2.30 1.59 -11.56
CA ALA A 128 1.03 2.25 -11.28
C ALA A 128 0.23 2.55 -12.55
N LEU A 129 0.88 3.06 -13.60
CA LEU A 129 0.22 3.34 -14.89
C LEU A 129 -0.25 2.08 -15.61
N ALA A 130 0.31 0.92 -15.30
CA ALA A 130 -0.18 -0.39 -15.75
C ALA A 130 -1.44 -0.87 -14.98
N THR A 131 -1.93 -0.08 -14.02
CA THR A 131 -3.19 -0.29 -13.30
C THR A 131 -4.18 0.84 -13.63
N ASP A 132 -5.31 0.93 -12.91
CA ASP A 132 -6.29 2.01 -13.09
C ASP A 132 -5.83 3.37 -12.50
N ALA A 133 -4.53 3.64 -12.47
CA ALA A 133 -4.00 4.91 -11.99
C ALA A 133 -4.40 6.05 -12.92
N LYS A 134 -5.03 7.08 -12.35
CA LYS A 134 -5.45 8.28 -13.06
C LYS A 134 -4.26 9.22 -13.20
N ILE A 135 -3.81 9.39 -14.43
CA ILE A 135 -2.61 10.15 -14.74
C ILE A 135 -2.73 11.65 -14.41
N ASN A 136 -3.93 12.22 -14.63
CA ASN A 136 -4.22 13.64 -14.40
C ASN A 136 -5.01 13.87 -13.11
N GLU A 137 -4.93 12.93 -12.16
CA GLU A 137 -5.48 13.18 -10.82
C GLU A 137 -4.73 14.37 -10.20
N THR A 138 -5.48 15.28 -9.56
CA THR A 138 -4.93 16.52 -9.03
C THR A 138 -5.21 16.62 -7.54
N THR A 139 -4.24 17.11 -6.77
CA THR A 139 -4.46 17.56 -5.40
C THR A 139 -4.59 19.08 -5.41
N ARG A 140 -4.85 19.67 -4.24
CA ARG A 140 -4.96 21.13 -4.11
C ARG A 140 -3.78 21.92 -4.69
N ASN A 141 -2.59 21.31 -4.73
CA ASN A 141 -1.34 22.00 -5.01
C ASN A 141 -0.48 21.36 -6.12
N SER A 142 -0.89 20.24 -6.72
CA SER A 142 -0.02 19.52 -7.67
C SER A 142 -0.71 18.46 -8.53
N THR A 143 0.00 18.04 -9.58
CA THR A 143 -0.27 16.86 -10.42
C THR A 143 0.98 15.97 -10.46
N ALA A 144 0.86 14.74 -10.97
CA ALA A 144 2.03 13.89 -11.14
C ALA A 144 3.09 14.54 -12.05
N LEU A 145 2.68 15.26 -13.10
CA LEU A 145 3.58 15.97 -13.99
C LEU A 145 4.30 17.13 -13.29
N ILE A 146 3.58 17.91 -12.47
CA ILE A 146 4.20 18.99 -11.68
C ILE A 146 5.24 18.42 -10.71
N GLU A 147 4.95 17.32 -10.02
CA GLU A 147 5.94 16.69 -9.13
C GLU A 147 7.16 16.11 -9.89
N ALA A 148 6.95 15.54 -11.08
CA ALA A 148 8.05 15.05 -11.93
C ALA A 148 8.98 16.18 -12.40
N THR A 149 8.42 17.36 -12.73
CA THR A 149 9.25 18.51 -13.10
C THR A 149 10.07 19.03 -11.92
N ARG A 150 9.52 19.00 -10.70
CA ARG A 150 10.23 19.38 -9.47
C ARG A 150 11.35 18.41 -9.09
N SER A 151 11.17 17.12 -9.36
CA SER A 151 12.19 16.10 -9.08
C SER A 151 13.40 16.18 -10.02
N GLY A 152 13.30 16.94 -11.13
CA GLY A 152 14.38 17.11 -12.09
C GLY A 152 14.69 15.85 -12.89
N ASN A 153 13.77 14.88 -12.93
CA ASN A 153 13.96 13.62 -13.64
C ASN A 153 13.28 13.65 -15.03
N PRO A 154 14.02 13.93 -16.12
CA PRO A 154 13.44 14.03 -17.45
C PRO A 154 12.83 12.72 -17.94
N LYS A 155 13.34 11.56 -17.50
CA LYS A 155 12.75 10.26 -17.85
C LYS A 155 11.37 10.07 -17.24
N MET A 156 11.15 10.58 -16.02
CA MET A 156 9.83 10.57 -15.39
C MET A 156 8.86 11.49 -16.15
N VAL A 157 9.31 12.68 -16.52
CA VAL A 157 8.50 13.63 -17.31
C VAL A 157 8.11 13.00 -18.65
N GLU A 158 9.07 12.41 -19.37
CA GLU A 158 8.81 11.72 -20.63
C GLU A 158 7.82 10.56 -20.47
N LEU A 159 7.98 9.74 -19.43
CA LEU A 159 7.08 8.63 -19.12
C LEU A 159 5.63 9.09 -18.89
N LEU A 160 5.45 10.18 -18.13
CA LEU A 160 4.13 10.73 -17.85
C LEU A 160 3.51 11.37 -19.11
N LEU A 161 4.27 12.16 -19.86
CA LEU A 161 3.79 12.76 -21.11
C LEU A 161 3.39 11.70 -22.15
N ASN A 162 4.22 10.67 -22.33
CA ASN A 162 3.91 9.55 -23.23
C ASN A 162 2.68 8.74 -22.79
N SER A 163 2.34 8.81 -21.51
CA SER A 163 1.15 8.17 -20.94
C SER A 163 -0.09 9.07 -20.96
N GLY A 164 0.01 10.28 -21.53
CA GLY A 164 -1.11 11.22 -21.69
C GLY A 164 -1.28 12.25 -20.57
N ALA A 165 -0.22 12.55 -19.81
CA ALA A 165 -0.26 13.60 -18.81
C ALA A 165 -0.36 15.00 -19.47
N ASP A 166 -1.19 15.88 -18.90
CA ASP A 166 -1.35 17.28 -19.33
C ASP A 166 -1.15 18.32 -18.21
#